data_AF-A0A1G2XL82-F1
#
_entry.id   AF-A0A1G2XL82-F1
#
_cell.length_a   1.000
_cell.length_b   1.000
_cell.length_c   1.000
_cell.angle_alpha   90.00
_cell.angle_beta   90.00
_cell.angle_gamma   90.00
#
_symmetry.space_group_name_H-M   'P 1'
#
loop_
_entity.id
_entity.type
_entity.pdbx_description
1 polymer ?
#
loop_
_entity_poly.entity_id
_entity_poly.type
_entity_poly.pdbx_seq_one_letter_code
_entity_poly.pdbx_strand_id
1 'polypeptide(L)'
;MEIKETIGELLRTSKELLKIIELDIEQAGDEREIKKYNEVIGFCEQVVRIIETYPQDKEIVFLDCSCGKSYLSFALNIILKKQFAVNTYFYGVDTNRILIEKCDRIRNSLGFRNMHFINGRIIDVQPEKPVDILIALHACDIATDEAIAKGIKLGAKYIVVVPCCEGQVRGRIKRGHPLVDLTDFGLLRYRFADILTEALRAQFLTGAGYHVKLTEITSPKFTPKNLMIIARRKKGNKRYNLDKYKKLDEMFNTEFVLNNYFNEQELGQDNLLSPVN
;
A
#
# COMPACT_ATOMS: atom_id res chain seq x y z
N MET A 1 26.11 0.62 8.31
CA MET A 1 25.41 -0.15 7.28
C MET A 1 24.10 0.55 7.02
N GLU A 2 23.79 0.91 5.78
CA GLU A 2 22.49 1.53 5.49
C GLU A 2 21.37 0.53 5.84
N ILE A 3 20.23 1.01 6.35
CA ILE A 3 19.08 0.16 6.74
C ILE A 3 18.72 -0.81 5.60
N LYS A 4 18.80 -0.33 4.36
CA LYS A 4 18.54 -1.09 3.15
C LYS A 4 19.47 -2.28 2.95
N GLU A 5 20.77 -2.09 3.16
CA GLU A 5 21.78 -3.16 3.05
C GLU A 5 21.52 -4.24 4.11
N THR A 6 21.23 -3.81 5.33
CA THR A 6 20.92 -4.71 6.46
C THR A 6 19.69 -5.56 6.18
N ILE A 7 18.61 -4.95 5.68
CA ILE A 7 17.40 -5.67 5.28
C ILE A 7 17.71 -6.65 4.13
N GLY A 8 18.49 -6.21 3.14
CA GLY A 8 18.87 -7.04 2.01
C GLY A 8 19.73 -8.25 2.41
N GLU A 9 20.66 -8.08 3.35
CA GLU A 9 21.47 -9.18 3.86
C GLU A 9 20.63 -10.17 4.68
N LEU A 10 19.75 -9.67 5.54
CA LEU A 10 18.86 -10.50 6.35
C LEU A 10 17.91 -11.34 5.48
N LEU A 11 17.33 -10.76 4.44
CA LEU A 11 16.47 -11.51 3.52
C LEU A 11 17.28 -12.53 2.70
N ARG A 12 18.44 -12.15 2.16
CA ARG A 12 19.31 -13.06 1.40
C ARG A 12 19.78 -14.26 2.23
N THR A 13 20.08 -14.04 3.52
CA THR A 13 20.47 -15.13 4.44
C THR A 13 19.29 -15.98 4.89
N SER A 14 18.05 -15.49 4.75
CA SER A 14 16.81 -16.23 5.02
C SER A 14 16.40 -17.12 3.84
N LYS A 15 17.32 -17.98 3.38
CA LYS A 15 17.13 -18.84 2.18
C LYS A 15 15.88 -19.71 2.23
N GLU A 16 15.58 -20.27 3.39
CA GLU A 16 14.39 -21.10 3.59
C GLU A 16 13.11 -20.30 3.33
N LEU A 17 13.02 -19.06 3.84
CA LEU A 17 11.89 -18.18 3.57
C LEU A 17 11.78 -17.90 2.07
N LEU A 18 12.88 -17.42 1.45
CA LEU A 18 12.89 -17.04 0.03
C LEU A 18 12.46 -18.20 -0.87
N LYS A 19 12.91 -19.41 -0.55
CA LYS A 19 12.48 -20.64 -1.24
C LYS A 19 11.00 -20.93 -1.05
N ILE A 20 10.50 -20.84 0.19
CA ILE A 20 9.10 -21.15 0.53
C ILE A 20 8.13 -20.15 -0.11
N ILE A 21 8.49 -18.87 -0.17
CA ILE A 21 7.64 -17.84 -0.81
C ILE A 21 7.82 -17.77 -2.33
N GLU A 22 8.72 -18.58 -2.91
CA GLU A 22 9.10 -18.55 -4.34
C GLU A 22 9.57 -17.16 -4.76
N LEU A 23 10.66 -16.71 -4.14
CA LEU A 23 11.44 -15.54 -4.53
C LEU A 23 12.91 -15.97 -4.66
N ASP A 24 13.25 -16.65 -5.75
CA ASP A 24 14.59 -17.19 -6.00
C ASP A 24 15.48 -16.11 -6.66
N ILE A 25 16.42 -15.60 -5.88
CA ILE A 25 17.40 -14.60 -6.33
C ILE A 25 18.77 -15.20 -6.62
N GLU A 26 18.96 -16.51 -6.43
CA GLU A 26 20.23 -17.21 -6.62
C GLU A 26 20.34 -17.83 -8.02
N GLN A 27 19.22 -18.21 -8.63
CA GLN A 27 19.20 -18.60 -10.04
C GLN A 27 19.40 -17.37 -10.93
N ALA A 28 20.61 -17.23 -11.48
CA ALA A 28 20.93 -16.25 -12.50
C ALA A 28 20.02 -16.47 -13.73
N GLY A 29 18.91 -15.73 -13.81
CA GLY A 29 17.98 -15.83 -14.93
C GLY A 29 16.64 -15.12 -14.77
N ASP A 30 16.11 -14.95 -13.55
CA ASP A 30 14.80 -14.31 -13.39
C ASP A 30 14.90 -12.82 -13.02
N GLU A 31 15.05 -11.98 -14.04
CA GLU A 31 14.99 -10.51 -13.87
C GLU A 31 13.75 -10.05 -13.10
N ARG A 32 12.62 -10.76 -13.23
CA ARG A 32 11.37 -10.38 -12.57
C ARG A 32 11.47 -10.59 -11.06
N GLU A 33 12.08 -11.67 -10.62
CA GLU A 33 12.27 -11.95 -9.19
C GLU A 33 13.30 -11.00 -8.56
N ILE A 34 14.36 -10.65 -9.29
CA ILE A 34 15.30 -9.61 -8.84
C ILE A 34 14.60 -8.25 -8.68
N LYS A 35 13.76 -7.87 -9.65
CA LYS A 35 12.97 -6.62 -9.55
C LYS A 35 12.04 -6.66 -8.34
N LYS A 36 11.29 -7.76 -8.16
CA LYS A 36 10.38 -7.97 -7.03
C LYS A 36 11.12 -7.91 -5.68
N TYR A 37 12.29 -8.53 -5.60
CA TYR A 37 13.14 -8.52 -4.41
C TYR A 37 13.57 -7.10 -4.01
N ASN A 38 14.01 -6.30 -4.99
CA ASN A 38 14.40 -4.91 -4.75
C ASN A 38 13.22 -4.01 -4.34
N GLU A 39 12.02 -4.27 -4.88
CA GLU A 39 10.79 -3.62 -4.43
C GLU A 39 10.49 -3.99 -2.97
N VAL A 40 10.51 -5.28 -2.61
CA VAL A 40 10.25 -5.71 -1.22
C VAL A 40 11.23 -5.08 -0.23
N ILE A 41 12.54 -5.06 -0.55
CA ILE A 41 13.54 -4.40 0.30
C ILE A 41 13.23 -2.91 0.47
N GLY A 42 12.98 -2.21 -0.64
CA GLY A 42 12.68 -0.79 -0.63
C GLY A 42 11.43 -0.47 0.21
N PHE A 43 10.40 -1.31 0.12
CA PHE A 43 9.19 -1.17 0.93
C PHE A 43 9.51 -1.37 2.41
N CYS A 44 10.20 -2.47 2.74
CA CYS A 44 10.58 -2.80 4.11
C CYS A 44 11.42 -1.69 4.74
N GLU A 45 12.32 -1.05 3.98
CA GLU A 45 13.10 0.09 4.46
C GLU A 45 12.20 1.25 4.92
N GLN A 46 11.19 1.62 4.13
CA GLN A 46 10.27 2.69 4.50
C GLN A 46 9.41 2.32 5.71
N VAL A 47 8.96 1.06 5.79
CA VAL A 47 8.21 0.57 6.96
C VAL A 47 9.08 0.60 8.22
N VAL A 48 10.33 0.13 8.17
CA VAL A 48 11.24 0.17 9.32
C VAL A 48 11.38 1.61 9.87
N ARG A 49 11.57 2.60 9.00
CA ARG A 49 11.63 4.02 9.39
C ARG A 49 10.34 4.51 10.04
N ILE A 50 9.18 3.98 9.64
CA ILE A 50 7.89 4.27 10.28
C ILE A 50 7.82 3.64 11.67
N ILE A 51 8.28 2.39 11.80
CA ILE A 51 8.23 1.62 13.04
C ILE A 51 9.09 2.24 14.13
N GLU A 52 10.22 2.86 13.79
CA GLU A 52 11.04 3.64 14.75
C GLU A 52 10.26 4.76 15.46
N THR A 53 9.09 5.18 14.93
CA THR A 53 8.21 6.18 15.54
C THR A 53 7.12 5.59 16.45
N TYR A 54 7.06 4.27 16.59
CA TYR A 54 6.12 3.58 17.47
C TYR A 54 6.72 3.29 18.85
N PRO A 55 5.89 3.22 19.91
CA PRO A 55 6.33 2.72 21.21
C PRO A 55 6.84 1.29 21.11
N GLN A 56 7.94 0.97 21.80
CA GLN A 56 8.62 -0.33 21.71
C GLN A 56 7.76 -1.51 22.21
N ASP A 57 6.86 -1.29 23.17
CA ASP A 57 6.05 -2.35 23.79
C ASP A 57 4.67 -2.56 23.14
N LYS A 58 4.40 -1.89 22.01
CA LYS A 58 3.12 -2.00 21.33
C LYS A 58 3.16 -3.11 20.27
N GLU A 59 2.19 -4.02 20.28
CA GLU A 59 1.93 -4.89 19.12
C GLU A 59 1.45 -4.03 17.95
N ILE A 60 2.16 -4.09 16.83
CA ILE A 60 1.84 -3.31 15.62
C ILE A 60 1.05 -4.18 14.66
N VAL A 61 -0.18 -3.77 14.36
CA VAL A 61 -1.10 -4.52 13.51
C VAL A 61 -1.07 -3.99 12.07
N PHE A 62 -0.76 -4.88 11.14
CA PHE A 62 -0.70 -4.61 9.71
C PHE A 62 -1.91 -5.14 8.97
N LEU A 63 -2.33 -4.44 7.93
CA LEU A 63 -3.26 -4.94 6.90
C LEU A 63 -2.59 -4.83 5.53
N ASP A 64 -2.23 -5.97 4.95
CA ASP A 64 -1.63 -6.13 3.62
C ASP A 64 -2.74 -6.36 2.58
N CYS A 65 -3.03 -5.32 1.81
CA CYS A 65 -4.11 -5.27 0.83
C CYS A 65 -3.63 -5.75 -0.55
N SER A 66 -4.43 -6.62 -1.19
CA SER A 66 -4.03 -7.31 -2.44
C SER A 66 -2.71 -8.05 -2.26
N CYS A 67 -2.60 -8.84 -1.19
CA CYS A 67 -1.33 -9.37 -0.73
C CYS A 67 -0.69 -10.37 -1.70
N GLY A 68 -1.45 -10.98 -2.62
CA GLY A 68 -0.95 -11.98 -3.55
C GLY A 68 -0.26 -13.15 -2.83
N LYS A 69 1.02 -13.40 -3.15
CA LYS A 69 1.87 -14.40 -2.46
C LYS A 69 2.41 -13.91 -1.10
N SER A 70 2.05 -12.70 -0.69
CA SER A 70 2.40 -12.04 0.58
C SER A 70 3.91 -11.95 0.88
N TYR A 71 4.71 -11.79 -0.17
CA TYR A 71 6.17 -11.55 -0.07
C TYR A 71 6.50 -10.47 0.98
N LEU A 72 5.72 -9.38 0.97
CA LEU A 72 5.93 -8.25 1.84
C LEU A 72 5.65 -8.56 3.32
N SER A 73 4.49 -9.15 3.64
CA SER A 73 4.17 -9.47 5.03
C SER A 73 5.10 -10.53 5.62
N PHE A 74 5.48 -11.55 4.85
CA PHE A 74 6.45 -12.54 5.33
C PHE A 74 7.84 -11.91 5.56
N ALA A 75 8.31 -11.07 4.64
CA ALA A 75 9.58 -10.35 4.80
C ALA A 75 9.55 -9.43 6.04
N LEU A 76 8.51 -8.60 6.17
CA LEU A 76 8.33 -7.69 7.30
C LEU A 76 8.26 -8.45 8.63
N ASN A 77 7.53 -9.56 8.69
CA ASN A 77 7.42 -10.36 9.92
C ASN A 77 8.79 -10.83 10.41
N ILE A 78 9.66 -11.31 9.51
CA ILE A 78 11.02 -11.72 9.87
C ILE A 78 11.89 -10.52 10.24
N ILE A 79 11.90 -9.46 9.42
CA ILE A 79 12.74 -8.28 9.63
C ILE A 79 12.41 -7.62 10.97
N LEU A 80 11.14 -7.31 11.20
CA LEU A 80 10.70 -6.60 12.41
C LEU A 80 10.91 -7.44 13.67
N LYS A 81 10.69 -8.76 13.61
CA LYS A 81 10.94 -9.65 14.74
C LYS A 81 12.42 -9.84 15.02
N LYS A 82 13.24 -10.19 14.01
CA LYS A 82 14.64 -10.56 14.22
C LYS A 82 15.57 -9.37 14.44
N GLN A 83 15.34 -8.27 13.72
CA GLN A 83 16.26 -7.13 13.73
C GLN A 83 15.82 -6.03 14.71
N PHE A 84 14.51 -5.88 14.92
CA PHE A 84 13.97 -4.77 15.70
C PHE A 84 13.22 -5.22 16.96
N ALA A 85 13.09 -6.53 17.21
CA ALA A 85 12.36 -7.09 18.35
C ALA A 85 10.92 -6.58 18.49
N VAL A 86 10.27 -6.20 17.38
CA VAL A 86 8.93 -5.63 17.36
C VAL A 86 7.89 -6.74 17.30
N ASN A 87 6.92 -6.70 18.21
CA ASN A 87 5.77 -7.58 18.14
C ASN A 87 4.80 -7.09 17.06
N THR A 88 4.37 -7.98 16.18
CA THR A 88 3.56 -7.63 15.01
C THR A 88 2.45 -8.64 14.80
N TYR A 89 1.34 -8.19 14.21
CA TYR A 89 0.26 -9.05 13.72
C TYR A 89 -0.09 -8.64 12.29
N PHE A 90 -0.24 -9.59 11.37
CA PHE A 90 -0.54 -9.30 9.97
C PHE A 90 -1.89 -9.89 9.56
N TYR A 91 -2.73 -9.06 8.97
CA TYR A 91 -3.82 -9.50 8.11
C TYR A 91 -3.38 -9.39 6.66
N GLY A 92 -3.52 -10.46 5.87
CA GLY A 92 -3.33 -10.44 4.42
C GLY A 92 -4.65 -10.67 3.69
N VAL A 93 -5.00 -9.81 2.75
CA VAL A 93 -6.29 -9.88 2.03
C VAL A 93 -6.07 -9.99 0.53
N ASP A 94 -6.72 -10.96 -0.10
CA ASP A 94 -6.72 -11.12 -1.55
C ASP A 94 -7.99 -11.83 -2.03
N THR A 95 -8.49 -11.45 -3.21
CA THR A 95 -9.64 -12.11 -3.85
C THR A 95 -9.29 -13.48 -4.42
N ASN A 96 -8.00 -13.76 -4.68
CA ASN A 96 -7.53 -15.03 -5.20
C ASN A 96 -7.39 -16.07 -4.09
N ARG A 97 -8.38 -16.95 -4.00
CA ARG A 97 -8.44 -18.03 -3.01
C ARG A 97 -7.21 -18.95 -3.04
N ILE A 98 -6.69 -19.27 -4.22
CA ILE A 98 -5.52 -20.16 -4.37
C ILE A 98 -4.28 -19.54 -3.72
N LEU A 99 -4.11 -18.22 -3.85
CA LEU A 99 -2.99 -17.50 -3.24
C LEU A 99 -3.15 -17.42 -1.72
N ILE A 100 -4.37 -17.21 -1.22
CA ILE A 100 -4.67 -17.23 0.23
C ILE A 100 -4.37 -18.60 0.85
N GLU A 101 -4.87 -19.68 0.25
CA GLU A 101 -4.60 -21.05 0.71
C GLU A 101 -3.10 -21.39 0.67
N LYS A 102 -2.37 -20.84 -0.30
CA LYS A 102 -0.91 -20.96 -0.34
C LYS A 102 -0.24 -20.18 0.80
N CYS A 103 -0.64 -18.93 1.05
CA CYS A 103 -0.12 -18.14 2.16
C CYS A 103 -0.37 -18.82 3.50
N ASP A 104 -1.54 -19.43 3.70
CA ASP A 104 -1.83 -20.20 4.92
C ASP A 104 -0.94 -21.44 5.07
N ARG A 105 -0.67 -22.18 3.99
CA ARG A 105 0.28 -23.30 4.03
C ARG A 105 1.69 -22.84 4.40
N ILE A 106 2.17 -21.76 3.79
CA ILE A 106 3.48 -21.17 4.08
C ILE A 106 3.56 -20.70 5.54
N ARG A 107 2.51 -20.01 6.01
CA ARG A 107 2.40 -19.55 7.40
C ARG A 107 2.49 -20.71 8.39
N ASN A 108 1.79 -21.81 8.11
CA ASN A 108 1.81 -23.01 8.94
C ASN A 108 3.18 -23.70 8.92
N SER A 109 3.82 -23.83 7.76
CA SER A 109 5.16 -24.44 7.67
C SER A 109 6.23 -23.63 8.41
N LEU A 110 6.09 -22.29 8.44
CA LEU A 110 6.99 -21.39 9.18
C LEU A 110 6.61 -21.23 10.66
N GLY A 111 5.49 -21.82 11.11
CA GLY A 111 5.01 -21.69 12.49
C GLY A 111 4.55 -20.27 12.86
N PHE A 112 4.20 -19.42 11.90
CA PHE A 112 3.79 -18.04 12.13
C PHE A 112 2.33 -17.97 12.61
N ARG A 113 2.14 -17.81 13.92
CA ARG A 113 0.81 -17.68 14.54
C ARG A 113 0.25 -16.25 14.52
N ASN A 114 1.08 -15.28 14.18
CA ASN A 114 0.76 -13.85 14.19
C ASN A 114 0.35 -13.32 12.80
N MET A 115 -0.16 -14.20 11.93
CA MET A 115 -0.62 -13.82 10.60
C MET A 115 -1.98 -14.49 10.33
N HIS A 116 -2.87 -13.79 9.65
CA HIS A 116 -4.19 -14.28 9.26
C HIS A 116 -4.50 -13.85 7.82
N PHE A 117 -4.79 -14.83 6.95
CA PHE A 117 -5.06 -14.58 5.54
C PHE A 117 -6.56 -14.72 5.25
N ILE A 118 -7.12 -13.73 4.57
CA ILE A 118 -8.55 -13.58 4.32
C ILE A 118 -8.79 -13.58 2.82
N ASN A 119 -9.62 -14.51 2.34
CA ASN A 119 -10.11 -14.47 0.97
C ASN A 119 -11.31 -13.53 0.87
N GLY A 120 -11.13 -12.39 0.19
CA GLY A 120 -12.18 -11.38 0.07
C GLY A 120 -11.69 -10.10 -0.60
N ARG A 121 -12.62 -9.16 -0.81
CA ARG A 121 -12.27 -7.81 -1.27
C ARG A 121 -11.81 -6.96 -0.10
N ILE A 122 -10.90 -6.03 -0.36
CA ILE A 122 -10.27 -5.18 0.66
C ILE A 122 -11.31 -4.39 1.45
N ILE A 123 -12.29 -3.82 0.75
CA ILE A 123 -13.29 -2.93 1.37
C ILE A 123 -14.19 -3.67 2.37
N ASP A 124 -14.45 -4.96 2.13
CA ASP A 124 -15.39 -5.78 2.89
C ASP A 124 -14.76 -6.41 4.15
N VAL A 125 -13.44 -6.49 4.23
CA VAL A 125 -12.74 -7.15 5.35
C VAL A 125 -12.92 -6.39 6.66
N GLN A 126 -13.24 -7.05 7.76
CA GLN A 126 -13.29 -6.43 9.09
C GLN A 126 -12.25 -7.08 10.00
N PRO A 127 -11.05 -6.48 10.15
CA PRO A 127 -10.04 -7.00 11.05
C PRO A 127 -10.52 -6.95 12.51
N GLU A 128 -10.29 -8.01 13.27
CA GLU A 128 -10.69 -8.08 14.68
C GLU A 128 -9.81 -7.19 15.58
N LYS A 129 -8.60 -6.89 15.13
CA LYS A 129 -7.66 -6.00 15.82
C LYS A 129 -7.63 -4.63 15.14
N PRO A 130 -7.49 -3.53 15.91
CA PRO A 130 -7.33 -2.20 15.32
C PRO A 130 -6.06 -2.14 14.47
N VAL A 131 -6.20 -1.75 13.20
CA VAL A 131 -5.08 -1.70 12.24
C VAL A 131 -4.26 -0.42 12.47
N ASP A 132 -2.96 -0.58 12.68
CA ASP A 132 -2.01 0.51 12.83
C ASP A 132 -1.46 0.99 11.49
N ILE A 133 -1.10 0.04 10.63
CA ILE A 133 -0.45 0.31 9.35
C ILE A 133 -1.13 -0.50 8.25
N LEU A 134 -1.74 0.19 7.29
CA LEU A 134 -2.18 -0.43 6.05
C LEU A 134 -1.04 -0.37 5.03
N ILE A 135 -0.76 -1.51 4.38
CA ILE A 135 0.24 -1.62 3.32
C ILE A 135 -0.39 -2.18 2.05
N ALA A 136 0.09 -1.73 0.88
CA ALA A 136 -0.23 -2.35 -0.40
C ALA A 136 0.95 -2.20 -1.36
N LEU A 137 1.48 -3.31 -1.89
CA LEU A 137 2.54 -3.30 -2.88
C LEU A 137 2.00 -3.83 -4.21
N HIS A 138 1.76 -2.91 -5.15
CA HIS A 138 1.15 -3.18 -6.46
C HIS A 138 -0.32 -3.64 -6.40
N ALA A 139 -1.12 -3.05 -5.51
CA ALA A 139 -2.57 -3.10 -5.67
C ALA A 139 -2.94 -2.28 -6.93
N CYS A 140 -3.42 -2.93 -7.99
CA CYS A 140 -3.60 -2.24 -9.27
C CYS A 140 -4.97 -1.56 -9.41
N ASP A 141 -4.97 -0.40 -10.06
CA ASP A 141 -6.15 0.40 -10.38
C ASP A 141 -7.01 0.63 -9.13
N ILE A 142 -8.29 0.28 -9.19
CA ILE A 142 -9.27 0.47 -8.13
C ILE A 142 -8.88 -0.23 -6.82
N ALA A 143 -8.01 -1.26 -6.85
CA ALA A 143 -7.58 -1.94 -5.63
C ALA A 143 -6.73 -1.02 -4.72
N THR A 144 -5.93 -0.10 -5.27
CA THR A 144 -5.26 0.92 -4.45
C THR A 144 -6.27 1.87 -3.82
N ASP A 145 -7.33 2.23 -4.56
CA ASP A 145 -8.38 3.11 -4.05
C ASP A 145 -9.20 2.44 -2.93
N GLU A 146 -9.50 1.14 -3.07
CA GLU A 146 -10.09 0.34 -2.00
C GLU A 146 -9.19 0.29 -0.76
N ALA A 147 -7.88 0.08 -0.95
CA ALA A 147 -6.89 0.07 0.13
C ALA A 147 -6.82 1.42 0.87
N ILE A 148 -6.77 2.52 0.13
CA ILE A 148 -6.78 3.87 0.72
C ILE A 148 -8.09 4.10 1.48
N ALA A 149 -9.24 3.82 0.86
CA ALA A 149 -10.54 3.98 1.49
C ALA A 149 -10.63 3.16 2.77
N LYS A 150 -10.19 1.89 2.72
CA LYS A 150 -10.19 1.00 3.87
C LYS A 150 -9.30 1.51 5.00
N GLY A 151 -8.10 2.00 4.68
CA GLY A 151 -7.18 2.54 5.67
C GLY A 151 -7.75 3.77 6.39
N ILE A 152 -8.43 4.65 5.65
CA ILE A 152 -9.12 5.82 6.21
C ILE A 152 -10.27 5.36 7.12
N LYS A 153 -11.13 4.43 6.66
CA LYS A 153 -12.27 3.92 7.43
C LYS A 153 -11.87 3.20 8.71
N LEU A 154 -10.77 2.44 8.68
CA LEU A 154 -10.20 1.80 9.87
C LEU A 154 -9.45 2.80 10.77
N GLY A 155 -9.24 4.04 10.31
CA GLY A 155 -8.50 5.05 11.06
C GLY A 155 -7.01 4.74 11.25
N ALA A 156 -6.44 3.97 10.32
CA ALA A 156 -5.05 3.52 10.39
C ALA A 156 -4.09 4.70 10.57
N LYS A 157 -3.11 4.56 11.46
CA LYS A 157 -2.13 5.62 11.75
C LYS A 157 -1.24 5.87 10.53
N TYR A 158 -0.92 4.82 9.77
CA TYR A 158 -0.23 4.92 8.49
C TYR A 158 -0.94 4.14 7.39
N ILE A 159 -0.92 4.70 6.18
CA ILE A 159 -1.30 4.04 4.92
C ILE A 159 -0.09 4.16 3.99
N VAL A 160 0.46 3.04 3.56
CA VAL A 160 1.67 2.97 2.73
C VAL A 160 1.36 2.18 1.48
N VAL A 161 1.29 2.82 0.32
CA VAL A 161 0.90 2.16 -0.92
C VAL A 161 1.88 2.44 -2.05
N VAL A 162 2.14 1.42 -2.86
CA VAL A 162 2.88 1.51 -4.13
C VAL A 162 1.91 1.15 -5.24
N PRO A 163 1.36 2.16 -5.95
CA PRO A 163 0.42 1.94 -7.04
C PRO A 163 1.13 1.51 -8.32
N CYS A 164 0.44 0.68 -9.11
CA CYS A 164 1.01 0.06 -10.32
C CYS A 164 0.33 0.42 -11.62
N CYS A 165 -0.97 0.67 -11.67
CA CYS A 165 -1.73 0.72 -12.92
C CYS A 165 -2.92 1.65 -12.76
N GLU A 166 -3.04 2.66 -13.62
CA GLU A 166 -4.12 3.66 -13.53
C GLU A 166 -5.04 3.56 -14.75
N GLY A 167 -5.87 2.52 -14.75
CA GLY A 167 -6.80 2.23 -15.83
C GLY A 167 -7.97 3.20 -15.86
N GLN A 168 -8.48 3.58 -14.68
CA GLN A 168 -9.64 4.44 -14.53
C GLN A 168 -9.45 5.80 -15.21
N VAL A 169 -8.48 6.59 -14.74
CA VAL A 169 -8.23 7.95 -15.25
C VAL A 169 -7.80 7.90 -16.72
N ARG A 170 -6.94 6.94 -17.08
CA ARG A 170 -6.48 6.76 -18.47
C ARG A 170 -7.65 6.52 -19.44
N GLY A 171 -8.69 5.80 -19.01
CA GLY A 171 -9.90 5.57 -19.80
C GLY A 171 -10.81 6.78 -19.96
N ARG A 172 -10.61 7.84 -19.16
CA ARG A 172 -11.41 9.08 -19.18
C ARG A 172 -10.78 10.18 -20.03
N ILE A 173 -9.46 10.15 -20.19
CA ILE A 173 -8.74 11.07 -21.09
C ILE A 173 -8.99 10.67 -22.55
N LYS A 174 -10.09 11.18 -23.12
CA LYS A 174 -10.59 10.91 -24.48
C LYS A 174 -10.82 12.20 -25.26
N ARG A 175 -11.24 12.07 -26.52
CA ARG A 175 -11.59 13.20 -27.40
C ARG A 175 -12.58 14.16 -26.72
N GLY A 176 -12.25 15.45 -26.70
CA GLY A 176 -13.02 16.49 -26.00
C GLY A 176 -12.55 16.80 -24.57
N HIS A 177 -11.61 16.03 -24.02
CA HIS A 177 -10.97 16.35 -22.75
C HIS A 177 -9.98 17.52 -22.90
N PRO A 178 -9.85 18.45 -21.94
CA PRO A 178 -8.89 19.57 -21.97
C PRO A 178 -7.41 19.18 -22.15
N LEU A 179 -7.09 17.89 -22.09
CA LEU A 179 -5.74 17.34 -22.16
C LEU A 179 -5.51 16.45 -23.37
N VAL A 180 -6.51 16.33 -24.25
CA VAL A 180 -6.45 15.35 -25.34
C VAL A 180 -5.23 15.59 -26.23
N ASP A 181 -4.91 16.85 -26.56
CA ASP A 181 -3.75 17.17 -27.43
C ASP A 181 -2.41 16.83 -26.75
N LEU A 182 -2.29 17.08 -25.44
CA LEU A 182 -1.10 16.71 -24.66
C LEU A 182 -0.94 15.17 -24.57
N THR A 183 -2.07 14.47 -24.52
CA THR A 183 -2.13 13.02 -24.25
C THR A 183 -2.48 12.20 -25.49
N ASP A 184 -2.37 12.77 -26.69
CA ASP A 184 -2.68 12.05 -27.93
C ASP A 184 -1.65 10.93 -28.19
N PHE A 185 -0.45 11.11 -27.63
CA PHE A 185 0.64 10.15 -27.63
C PHE A 185 0.46 9.14 -26.48
N GLY A 186 0.38 7.84 -26.81
CA GLY A 186 0.08 6.78 -25.84
C GLY A 186 1.00 6.76 -24.60
N LEU A 187 2.29 7.04 -24.76
CA LEU A 187 3.25 7.13 -23.64
C LEU A 187 2.95 8.34 -22.73
N LEU A 188 2.62 9.49 -23.31
CA LEU A 188 2.25 10.69 -22.54
C LEU A 188 0.91 10.50 -21.84
N ARG A 189 -0.06 9.87 -22.50
CA ARG A 189 -1.34 9.49 -21.88
C ARG A 189 -1.13 8.61 -20.65
N TYR A 190 -0.26 7.61 -20.78
CA TYR A 190 0.07 6.71 -19.68
C TYR A 190 0.71 7.44 -18.50
N ARG A 191 1.79 8.20 -18.75
CA ARG A 191 2.50 8.92 -17.68
C ARG A 191 1.65 10.02 -17.04
N PHE A 192 0.84 10.71 -17.83
CA PHE A 192 -0.02 11.76 -17.30
C PHE A 192 -1.15 11.17 -16.45
N ALA A 193 -1.80 10.10 -16.91
CA ALA A 193 -2.83 9.41 -16.13
C ALA A 193 -2.27 8.90 -14.81
N ASP A 194 -1.04 8.35 -14.82
CA ASP A 194 -0.34 7.95 -13.59
C ASP A 194 -0.18 9.15 -12.64
N ILE A 195 0.42 10.26 -13.09
CA ILE A 195 0.65 11.46 -12.26
C ILE A 195 -0.66 12.03 -11.70
N LEU A 196 -1.69 12.15 -12.55
CA LEU A 196 -2.97 12.72 -12.13
C LEU A 196 -3.67 11.84 -11.10
N THR A 197 -3.66 10.52 -11.29
CA THR A 197 -4.28 9.59 -10.35
C THR A 197 -3.60 9.66 -8.98
N GLU A 198 -2.27 9.71 -8.97
CA GLU A 198 -1.48 9.82 -7.73
C GLU A 198 -1.68 11.17 -7.03
N ALA A 199 -1.83 12.25 -7.81
CA ALA A 199 -2.20 13.55 -7.26
C ALA A 199 -3.61 13.52 -6.64
N LEU A 200 -4.59 12.89 -7.29
CA LEU A 200 -5.95 12.74 -6.75
C LEU A 200 -5.94 11.95 -5.43
N ARG A 201 -5.26 10.80 -5.38
CA ARG A 201 -5.07 9.99 -4.16
C ARG A 201 -4.41 10.79 -3.04
N ALA A 202 -3.33 11.51 -3.35
CA ALA A 202 -2.61 12.33 -2.38
C ALA A 202 -3.44 13.51 -1.85
N GLN A 203 -4.18 14.20 -2.71
CA GLN A 203 -5.10 15.27 -2.29
C GLN A 203 -6.25 14.72 -1.45
N PHE A 204 -6.81 13.57 -1.83
CA PHE A 204 -7.87 12.92 -1.06
C PHE A 204 -7.40 12.56 0.35
N LEU A 205 -6.28 11.86 0.47
CA LEU A 205 -5.66 11.52 1.76
C LEU A 205 -5.34 12.77 2.59
N THR A 206 -4.80 13.82 1.96
CA THR A 206 -4.50 15.09 2.64
C THR A 206 -5.75 15.71 3.24
N GLY A 207 -6.84 15.72 2.46
CA GLY A 207 -8.14 16.23 2.86
C GLY A 207 -8.85 15.35 3.89
N ALA A 208 -8.61 14.04 3.87
CA ALA A 208 -9.07 13.06 4.87
C ALA A 208 -8.25 13.09 6.17
N GLY A 209 -7.42 14.12 6.39
CA GLY A 209 -6.70 14.32 7.65
C GLY A 209 -5.35 13.60 7.74
N TYR A 210 -4.73 13.24 6.61
CA TYR A 210 -3.37 12.68 6.60
C TYR A 210 -2.32 13.74 6.19
N HIS A 211 -1.10 13.59 6.70
CA HIS A 211 0.10 14.14 6.09
C HIS A 211 0.59 13.16 5.05
N VAL A 212 0.70 13.59 3.79
CA VAL A 212 1.11 12.73 2.68
C VAL A 212 2.52 13.06 2.25
N LYS A 213 3.36 12.02 2.10
CA LYS A 213 4.69 12.07 1.49
C LYS A 213 4.68 11.17 0.26
N LEU A 214 5.11 11.70 -0.87
CA LEU A 214 5.41 10.93 -2.08
C LEU A 214 6.91 10.69 -2.14
N THR A 215 7.32 9.46 -2.40
CA THR A 215 8.73 9.08 -2.49
C THR A 215 8.93 7.92 -3.45
N GLU A 216 10.18 7.51 -3.64
CA GLU A 216 10.53 6.38 -4.47
C GLU A 216 10.84 5.15 -3.62
N ILE A 217 10.35 3.97 -4.02
CA ILE A 217 10.60 2.73 -3.29
C ILE A 217 12.01 2.18 -3.55
N THR A 218 12.51 2.27 -4.78
CA THR A 218 13.83 1.78 -5.18
C THR A 218 14.40 2.57 -6.36
N SER A 219 15.47 2.09 -7.00
CA SER A 219 15.96 2.72 -8.22
C SER A 219 14.97 2.49 -9.38
N PRO A 220 14.69 3.50 -10.23
CA PRO A 220 13.84 3.31 -11.41
C PRO A 220 14.38 2.28 -12.41
N LYS A 221 15.66 1.86 -12.28
CA LYS A 221 16.23 0.74 -13.04
C LYS A 221 15.54 -0.61 -12.74
N PHE A 222 15.02 -0.79 -11.53
CA PHE A 222 14.37 -2.04 -11.13
C PHE A 222 12.87 -2.03 -11.48
N THR A 223 12.19 -0.89 -11.32
CA THR A 223 10.78 -0.80 -11.67
C THR A 223 10.43 0.60 -12.15
N PRO A 224 9.70 0.75 -13.26
CA PRO A 224 9.15 2.04 -13.65
C PRO A 224 8.00 2.46 -12.72
N LYS A 225 7.42 1.52 -11.94
CA LYS A 225 6.36 1.76 -10.95
C LYS A 225 6.97 1.92 -9.57
N ASN A 226 7.63 3.05 -9.42
CA ASN A 226 8.53 3.33 -8.32
C ASN A 226 7.95 4.30 -7.28
N LEU A 227 6.81 4.93 -7.57
CA LEU A 227 6.21 5.90 -6.65
C LEU A 227 5.58 5.18 -5.45
N MET A 228 5.80 5.73 -4.26
CA MET A 228 5.18 5.30 -3.02
C MET A 228 4.47 6.48 -2.37
N ILE A 229 3.21 6.28 -1.98
CA ILE A 229 2.46 7.17 -1.10
C ILE A 229 2.64 6.69 0.35
N ILE A 230 3.14 7.55 1.22
CA ILE A 230 3.16 7.36 2.66
C ILE A 230 2.24 8.41 3.28
N ALA A 231 1.12 7.98 3.84
CA ALA A 231 0.16 8.86 4.52
C ALA A 231 0.17 8.59 6.02
N ARG A 232 0.46 9.61 6.83
CA ARG A 232 0.44 9.57 8.29
C ARG A 232 -0.74 10.37 8.83
N ARG A 233 -1.58 9.77 9.66
CA ARG A 233 -2.74 10.45 10.24
C ARG A 233 -2.32 11.65 11.11
N LYS A 234 -2.97 12.81 10.91
CA LYS A 234 -2.73 14.04 11.69
C LYS A 234 -3.27 13.87 13.12
N LYS A 235 -2.58 14.48 14.09
CA LYS A 235 -3.13 14.67 15.44
C LYS A 235 -4.00 15.93 15.44
N GLY A 236 -5.19 15.86 16.02
CA GLY A 236 -5.94 17.07 16.43
C GLY A 236 -6.67 17.84 15.33
N ASN A 237 -6.92 17.28 14.14
CA ASN A 237 -7.84 17.88 13.17
C ASN A 237 -8.74 16.81 12.57
N LYS A 238 -10.04 16.88 12.87
CA LYS A 238 -11.03 15.84 12.54
C LYS A 238 -11.88 16.16 11.31
N ARG A 239 -11.77 17.38 10.78
CA ARG A 239 -12.62 17.81 9.67
C ARG A 239 -12.02 17.42 8.33
N TYR A 240 -12.82 16.71 7.52
CA TYR A 240 -12.48 16.45 6.14
C TYR A 240 -12.50 17.76 5.35
N ASN A 241 -11.45 18.04 4.58
CA ASN A 241 -11.40 19.13 3.62
C ASN A 241 -10.95 18.59 2.28
N LEU A 242 -11.93 18.22 1.45
CA LEU A 242 -11.70 17.66 0.13
C LEU A 242 -11.69 18.70 -0.99
N ASP A 243 -11.67 20.01 -0.70
CA ASP A 243 -11.81 21.07 -1.72
C ASP A 243 -10.75 20.98 -2.81
N LYS A 244 -9.49 20.72 -2.43
CA LYS A 244 -8.39 20.56 -3.40
C LYS A 244 -8.56 19.31 -4.27
N TYR A 245 -9.01 18.22 -3.67
CA TYR A 245 -9.32 17.00 -4.40
C TYR A 245 -10.47 17.23 -5.39
N LYS A 246 -11.60 17.80 -4.93
CA LYS A 246 -12.77 18.09 -5.77
C LYS A 246 -12.44 19.02 -6.93
N LYS A 247 -11.73 20.12 -6.68
CA LYS A 247 -11.27 21.03 -7.74
C LYS A 247 -10.39 20.33 -8.77
N LEU A 248 -9.52 19.42 -8.34
CA LEU A 248 -8.65 18.67 -9.24
C LEU A 248 -9.44 17.64 -10.08
N ASP A 249 -10.36 16.93 -9.43
CA ASP A 249 -11.25 15.93 -10.07
C ASP A 249 -12.18 16.60 -11.10
N GLU A 250 -12.74 17.76 -10.77
CA GLU A 250 -13.58 18.58 -11.66
C GLU A 250 -12.78 19.18 -12.82
N MET A 251 -11.59 19.76 -12.54
CA MET A 251 -10.73 20.37 -13.57
C MET A 251 -10.36 19.39 -14.67
N PHE A 252 -10.18 18.11 -14.32
CA PHE A 252 -9.82 17.05 -15.27
C PHE A 252 -10.95 16.02 -15.49
N ASN A 253 -12.18 16.34 -15.09
CA ASN A 253 -13.37 15.51 -15.31
C ASN A 253 -13.11 14.00 -15.11
N THR A 254 -12.45 13.62 -14.01
CA THR A 254 -11.95 12.25 -13.82
C THR A 254 -12.98 11.27 -13.27
N GLU A 255 -14.03 11.75 -12.60
CA GLU A 255 -15.03 10.92 -11.91
C GLU A 255 -14.34 9.87 -11.01
N PHE A 256 -13.36 10.30 -10.21
CA PHE A 256 -12.42 9.40 -9.55
C PHE A 256 -13.11 8.53 -8.49
N VAL A 257 -12.88 7.20 -8.54
CA VAL A 257 -13.71 6.22 -7.80
C VAL A 257 -13.53 6.27 -6.30
N LEU A 258 -12.36 6.74 -5.83
CA LEU A 258 -12.02 6.75 -4.41
C LEU A 258 -13.07 7.47 -3.56
N ASN A 259 -13.66 8.55 -4.08
CA ASN A 259 -14.69 9.31 -3.38
C ASN A 259 -16.00 8.53 -3.20
N ASN A 260 -16.29 7.58 -4.10
CA ASN A 260 -17.52 6.77 -4.06
C ASN A 260 -17.54 5.78 -2.89
N TYR A 261 -16.40 5.54 -2.24
CA TYR A 261 -16.34 4.72 -1.03
C TYR A 261 -16.81 5.48 0.21
N PHE A 262 -17.12 6.76 0.12
CA PHE A 262 -17.53 7.59 1.25
C PHE A 262 -18.88 8.26 0.98
N ASN A 263 -19.77 8.22 1.97
CA ASN A 263 -21.06 8.89 1.87
C ASN A 263 -20.92 10.37 2.26
N GLU A 264 -21.85 11.23 1.81
CA GLU A 264 -21.83 12.68 2.11
C GLU A 264 -21.75 12.98 3.62
N GLN A 265 -22.33 12.12 4.45
CA GLN A 265 -22.24 12.24 5.91
C GLN A 265 -20.83 11.94 6.44
N GLU A 266 -20.12 10.95 5.90
CA GLU A 266 -18.73 10.63 6.28
C GLU A 266 -17.78 11.75 5.84
N LEU A 267 -18.07 12.40 4.71
CA LEU A 267 -17.29 13.51 4.16
C LEU A 267 -17.65 14.88 4.77
N GLY A 268 -18.82 14.98 5.42
CA GLY A 268 -19.37 16.22 5.98
C GLY A 268 -19.37 16.31 7.51
N GLN A 269 -19.12 15.21 8.23
CA GLN A 269 -19.16 15.20 9.70
C GLN A 269 -17.79 15.45 10.35
N ASP A 270 -17.78 16.29 11.37
CA ASP A 270 -16.65 16.62 12.25
C ASP A 270 -16.24 15.49 13.24
N ASN A 271 -16.86 14.31 13.16
CA ASN A 271 -16.57 13.19 14.07
C ASN A 271 -16.77 11.84 13.39
N LEU A 272 -15.70 11.28 12.85
CA LEU A 272 -15.47 9.84 12.95
C LEU A 272 -14.03 9.60 13.37
N LEU A 273 -13.84 8.54 14.15
CA LEU A 273 -12.63 8.11 14.85
C LEU A 273 -12.52 8.70 16.27
N SER A 274 -13.50 8.37 17.11
CA SER A 274 -13.26 8.12 18.54
C SER A 274 -12.24 6.97 18.68
N PRO A 275 -11.34 7.00 19.67
CA PRO A 275 -10.64 5.79 20.05
C PRO A 275 -11.70 4.78 20.49
N VAL A 276 -11.63 3.55 19.97
CA VAL A 276 -12.19 2.43 20.70
C VAL A 276 -11.40 2.39 22.00
N ASN A 277 -12.07 2.67 23.13
CA ASN A 277 -11.50 2.57 24.47
C ASN A 277 -11.03 1.15 24.76
#